data_AF-A0A2S4PJF3-F1
#
_entry.id   AF-A0A2S4PJF3-F1
#
_cell.length_a   1.000
_cell.length_b   1.000
_cell.length_c   1.000
_cell.angle_alpha   90.00
_cell.angle_beta   90.00
_cell.angle_gamma   90.00
#
_symmetry.space_group_name_H-M   'P 1'
#
loop_
_entity.id
_entity.type
_entity.pdbx_description
1 polymer ?
#
loop_
_entity_poly.entity_id
_entity_poly.type
_entity_poly.pdbx_seq_one_letter_code
_entity_poly.pdbx_strand_id
1 'polypeptide(L)'
;MIIPSISTLATEMRQFFEGRERESMLRSQWNETSIFSILAEHPESQKDIDKALNLLVQRLRHLQQGLSASYRSEEIFYGKLVSSCKGHPAINIACSTTPRRDTSIDFINHAKASISTWKASQDMTNNPQYQQYFEPENEQEDSFYSDRRFQGSFNWGRRGPQSNHQRTNLESQRRNYNRTRRACYVCREENCWSTRHTEEERQQARKRLKDIFYR
;
A
#
# COMPACT_ATOMS: atom_id res chain seq x y z
N MET A 1 69.16 -13.53 1.87
CA MET A 1 67.79 -13.02 1.67
C MET A 1 66.84 -13.92 2.44
N ILE A 2 66.17 -13.39 3.45
CA ILE A 2 65.17 -14.15 4.21
C ILE A 2 63.85 -13.94 3.47
N ILE A 3 63.29 -15.02 2.91
CA ILE A 3 61.98 -14.96 2.27
C ILE A 3 60.94 -14.79 3.39
N PRO A 4 60.12 -13.72 3.37
CA PRO A 4 59.11 -13.52 4.40
C PRO A 4 58.11 -14.68 4.38
N SER A 5 57.56 -15.02 5.55
CA SER A 5 56.55 -16.06 5.64
C SER A 5 55.31 -15.67 4.83
N ILE A 6 54.58 -16.66 4.31
CA ILE A 6 53.33 -16.44 3.56
C ILE A 6 52.33 -15.60 4.37
N SER A 7 52.30 -15.76 5.70
CA SER A 7 51.43 -14.98 6.58
C SER A 7 51.78 -13.49 6.62
N THR A 8 53.07 -13.17 6.56
CA THR A 8 53.57 -11.80 6.54
C THR A 8 53.22 -11.13 5.21
N LEU A 9 53.50 -11.82 4.11
CA LEU A 9 53.15 -11.38 2.75
C LEU A 9 51.65 -11.15 2.58
N ALA A 10 50.81 -12.05 3.09
CA ALA A 10 49.36 -11.92 3.04
C ALA A 10 48.86 -10.71 3.85
N THR A 11 49.49 -10.41 4.98
CA THR A 11 49.10 -9.27 5.83
C THR A 11 49.50 -7.94 5.18
N GLU A 12 50.70 -7.87 4.60
CA GLU A 12 51.18 -6.70 3.86
C GLU A 12 50.34 -6.44 2.60
N MET A 13 50.01 -7.49 1.84
CA MET A 13 49.10 -7.39 0.69
C MET A 13 47.72 -6.92 1.11
N ARG A 14 47.15 -7.45 2.21
CA ARG A 14 45.88 -6.95 2.74
C ARG A 14 45.98 -5.50 3.18
N GLN A 15 47.03 -5.08 3.86
CA GLN A 15 47.17 -3.67 4.26
C GLN A 15 47.30 -2.73 3.06
N PHE A 16 47.98 -3.17 2.00
CA PHE A 16 48.15 -2.39 0.79
C PHE A 16 46.84 -2.23 0.01
N PHE A 17 46.06 -3.30 -0.15
CA PHE A 17 44.83 -3.29 -0.96
C PHE A 17 43.54 -3.03 -0.17
N GLU A 18 43.49 -3.40 1.12
CA GLU A 18 42.37 -3.22 2.06
C GLU A 18 42.71 -2.14 3.11
N GLY A 19 43.49 -1.14 2.72
CA GLY A 19 43.88 -0.04 3.60
C GLY A 19 42.69 0.81 4.10
N ARG A 20 42.95 1.63 5.13
CA ARG A 20 41.92 2.49 5.77
C ARG A 20 41.22 3.44 4.79
N GLU A 21 41.92 3.90 3.76
CA GLU A 21 41.36 4.78 2.73
C GLU A 21 40.29 4.08 1.90
N ARG A 22 40.54 2.82 1.51
CA ARG A 22 39.56 2.00 0.81
C ARG A 22 38.34 1.74 1.68
N GLU A 23 38.51 1.39 2.96
CA GLU A 23 37.37 1.18 3.87
C GLU A 23 36.55 2.47 4.01
N SER A 24 37.21 3.62 4.16
CA SER A 24 36.55 4.94 4.23
C SER A 24 35.74 5.24 2.97
N MET A 25 36.35 5.03 1.79
CA MET A 25 35.69 5.19 0.50
C MET A 25 34.47 4.28 0.35
N LEU A 26 34.59 2.99 0.70
CA LEU A 26 33.49 2.03 0.66
C LEU A 26 32.37 2.41 1.63
N ARG A 27 32.69 2.96 2.81
CA ARG A 27 31.69 3.48 3.75
C ARG A 27 30.96 4.70 3.20
N SER A 28 31.67 5.62 2.54
CA SER A 28 31.04 6.78 1.88
C SER A 28 30.07 6.32 0.81
N GLN A 29 30.53 5.42 -0.08
CA GLN A 29 29.70 4.83 -1.12
C GLN A 29 28.48 4.10 -0.55
N TRP A 30 28.66 3.31 0.51
CA TRP A 30 27.54 2.67 1.21
C TRP A 30 26.52 3.70 1.67
N ASN A 31 26.94 4.76 2.34
CA ASN A 31 26.04 5.79 2.86
C ASN A 31 25.29 6.54 1.75
N GLU A 32 25.98 6.90 0.67
CA GLU A 32 25.41 7.64 -0.47
C GLU A 32 24.50 6.77 -1.35
N THR A 33 24.71 5.45 -1.38
CA THR A 33 23.93 4.53 -2.20
C THR A 33 22.46 4.53 -1.76
N SER A 34 21.60 5.01 -2.66
CA SER A 34 20.15 5.12 -2.50
C SER A 34 19.45 4.75 -3.82
N ILE A 35 18.14 4.56 -3.78
CA ILE A 35 17.38 4.31 -5.01
C ILE A 35 17.52 5.48 -6.00
N PHE A 36 17.60 6.71 -5.49
CA PHE A 36 17.81 7.91 -6.30
C PHE A 36 19.19 7.96 -6.96
N SER A 37 20.24 7.54 -6.26
CA SER A 37 21.58 7.49 -6.85
C SER A 37 21.65 6.48 -8.00
N ILE A 38 20.99 5.32 -7.85
CA ILE A 38 20.89 4.32 -8.93
C ILE A 38 20.13 4.86 -10.14
N LEU A 39 19.02 5.56 -9.90
CA LEU A 39 18.22 6.16 -10.97
C LEU A 39 18.97 7.29 -11.70
N ALA A 40 19.78 8.07 -10.98
CA ALA A 40 20.61 9.11 -11.56
C ALA A 40 21.75 8.56 -12.42
N GLU A 41 22.37 7.46 -12.00
CA GLU A 41 23.44 6.79 -12.76
C GLU A 41 22.92 6.01 -13.97
N HIS A 42 21.67 5.55 -13.92
CA HIS A 42 21.04 4.71 -14.94
C HIS A 42 19.69 5.28 -15.42
N PRO A 43 19.68 6.29 -16.31
CA PRO A 43 18.45 6.89 -16.83
C PRO A 43 17.52 5.88 -17.53
N GLU A 44 18.08 4.82 -18.10
CA GLU A 44 17.33 3.71 -18.71
C GLU A 44 16.48 2.93 -17.69
N SER A 45 16.91 2.92 -16.43
CA SER A 45 16.23 2.27 -15.31
C SER A 45 15.14 3.14 -14.69
N GLN A 46 15.05 4.43 -15.06
CA GLN A 46 13.98 5.34 -14.65
C GLN A 46 12.60 4.81 -15.06
N LYS A 47 12.53 4.10 -16.19
CA LYS A 47 11.30 3.48 -16.69
C LYS A 47 10.94 2.20 -15.94
N ASP A 48 11.91 1.55 -15.28
CA ASP A 48 11.71 0.26 -14.62
C ASP A 48 12.30 0.22 -13.20
N ILE A 49 11.49 0.71 -12.26
CA ILE A 49 11.85 0.82 -10.84
C ILE A 49 12.19 -0.55 -10.23
N ASP A 50 11.64 -1.65 -10.74
CA ASP A 50 11.99 -3.00 -10.28
C ASP A 50 13.45 -3.34 -10.57
N LYS A 51 13.97 -2.95 -11.75
CA LYS A 51 15.38 -3.10 -12.09
C LYS A 51 16.25 -2.22 -11.21
N ALA A 52 15.86 -0.97 -10.99
CA ALA A 52 16.57 -0.06 -10.09
C ALA A 52 16.66 -0.62 -8.65
N LEU A 53 15.58 -1.21 -8.14
CA LEU A 53 15.57 -1.87 -6.83
C LEU A 53 16.51 -3.08 -6.78
N ASN A 54 16.48 -3.96 -7.78
CA ASN A 54 17.38 -5.12 -7.82
C ASN A 54 18.85 -4.68 -7.89
N LEU A 55 19.16 -3.65 -8.68
CA LEU A 55 20.52 -3.12 -8.82
C LEU A 55 21.00 -2.44 -7.52
N LEU A 56 20.11 -1.72 -6.82
CA LEU A 56 20.38 -1.19 -5.49
C LEU A 56 20.74 -2.31 -4.50
N VAL A 57 19.93 -3.37 -4.44
CA VAL A 57 20.19 -4.52 -3.56
C VAL A 57 21.53 -5.17 -3.89
N GLN A 58 21.83 -5.37 -5.18
CA GLN A 58 23.08 -5.96 -5.63
C GLN A 58 24.29 -5.09 -5.23
N ARG A 59 24.21 -3.77 -5.45
CA ARG A 59 25.30 -2.83 -5.11
C ARG A 59 25.54 -2.77 -3.60
N LEU A 60 24.47 -2.72 -2.80
CA LEU A 60 24.59 -2.77 -1.35
C LEU A 60 25.26 -4.09 -0.92
N ARG A 61 24.80 -5.25 -1.41
CA ARG A 61 25.45 -6.54 -1.06
C ARG A 61 26.92 -6.59 -1.45
N HIS A 62 27.30 -6.04 -2.60
CA HIS A 62 28.69 -5.96 -3.01
C HIS A 62 29.52 -5.07 -2.08
N LEU A 63 29.03 -3.87 -1.75
CA LEU A 63 29.69 -2.97 -0.80
C LEU A 63 29.82 -3.59 0.59
N GLN A 64 28.80 -4.32 1.06
CA GLN A 64 28.80 -4.99 2.35
C GLN A 64 29.95 -6.00 2.50
N GLN A 65 30.32 -6.69 1.43
CA GLN A 65 31.41 -7.67 1.46
C GLN A 65 32.78 -7.01 1.67
N GLY A 66 32.96 -5.80 1.14
CA GLY A 66 34.18 -5.01 1.27
C GLY A 66 34.27 -4.19 2.57
N LEU A 67 33.21 -4.18 3.39
CA LEU A 67 33.20 -3.53 4.70
C LEU A 67 33.61 -4.48 5.82
N SER A 68 33.92 -3.90 6.98
CA SER A 68 34.29 -4.65 8.19
C SER A 68 33.17 -5.60 8.65
N ALA A 69 33.54 -6.62 9.43
CA ALA A 69 32.63 -7.69 9.84
C ALA A 69 31.37 -7.21 10.58
N SER A 70 31.40 -6.03 11.22
CA SER A 70 30.23 -5.42 11.85
C SER A 70 29.10 -5.16 10.84
N TYR A 71 29.43 -4.73 9.62
CA TYR A 71 28.46 -4.42 8.56
C TYR A 71 27.83 -5.66 7.92
N ARG A 72 28.35 -6.86 8.18
CA ARG A 72 27.84 -8.11 7.63
C ARG A 72 26.57 -8.60 8.33
N SER A 73 26.14 -7.92 9.39
CA SER A 73 24.86 -8.19 10.04
C SER A 73 23.69 -7.93 9.10
N GLU A 74 22.74 -8.86 9.07
CA GLU A 74 21.48 -8.72 8.33
C GLU A 74 20.66 -7.52 8.83
N GLU A 75 20.75 -7.17 10.12
CA GLU A 75 20.05 -6.01 10.69
C GLU A 75 20.56 -4.69 10.10
N ILE A 76 21.88 -4.56 9.92
CA ILE A 76 22.48 -3.36 9.31
C ILE A 76 22.13 -3.30 7.83
N PHE A 77 22.17 -4.43 7.13
CA PHE A 77 21.77 -4.50 5.73
C PHE A 77 20.30 -4.11 5.55
N TYR A 78 19.41 -4.70 6.35
CA TYR A 78 17.99 -4.40 6.34
C TYR A 78 17.70 -2.92 6.62
N GLY A 79 18.27 -2.38 7.70
CA GLY A 79 18.12 -0.96 8.06
C GLY A 79 18.60 -0.03 6.95
N LYS A 80 19.75 -0.36 6.33
CA LYS A 80 20.25 0.38 5.18
C LYS A 80 19.29 0.29 3.99
N LEU A 81 18.87 -0.91 3.62
CA LEU A 81 17.99 -1.14 2.48
C LEU A 81 16.67 -0.35 2.60
N VAL A 82 16.03 -0.39 3.77
CA VAL A 82 14.83 0.41 4.03
C VAL A 82 15.15 1.89 3.91
N SER A 83 16.24 2.38 4.52
CA SER A 83 16.61 3.80 4.46
C SER A 83 16.93 4.29 3.04
N SER A 84 17.56 3.45 2.22
CA SER A 84 17.95 3.76 0.84
C SER A 84 16.76 3.82 -0.11
N CYS A 85 15.63 3.20 0.24
CA CYS A 85 14.39 3.22 -0.55
C CYS A 85 13.41 4.34 -0.13
N LYS A 86 13.63 4.99 1.03
CA LYS A 86 12.75 6.06 1.52
C LYS A 86 12.71 7.24 0.55
N GLY A 87 11.52 7.80 0.36
CA GLY A 87 11.28 8.99 -0.47
C GLY A 87 10.83 8.70 -1.89
N HIS A 88 11.05 7.50 -2.45
CA HIS A 88 10.56 7.18 -3.79
C HIS A 88 9.06 6.83 -3.74
N PRO A 89 8.18 7.46 -4.55
CA PRO A 89 6.73 7.30 -4.44
C PRO A 89 6.26 5.84 -4.60
N ALA A 90 6.90 5.07 -5.48
CA ALA A 90 6.56 3.67 -5.69
C ALA A 90 6.90 2.72 -4.52
N ILE A 91 7.83 3.09 -3.64
CA ILE A 91 8.35 2.24 -2.54
C ILE A 91 7.99 2.83 -1.17
N ASN A 92 7.46 4.05 -1.12
CA ASN A 92 7.20 4.78 0.11
C ASN A 92 6.21 4.05 1.04
N ILE A 93 5.19 3.42 0.44
CA ILE A 93 4.21 2.60 1.19
C ILE A 93 4.94 1.44 1.86
N ALA A 94 5.76 0.70 1.10
CA ALA A 94 6.53 -0.41 1.65
C ALA A 94 7.41 0.03 2.82
N CYS A 95 8.18 1.11 2.66
CA CYS A 95 9.05 1.67 3.70
C CYS A 95 8.31 2.09 4.98
N SER A 96 7.02 2.42 4.87
CA SER A 96 6.20 2.93 5.99
C SER A 96 5.46 1.82 6.73
N THR A 97 5.11 0.74 6.04
CA THR A 97 4.29 -0.35 6.61
C THR A 97 5.12 -1.56 7.02
N THR A 98 6.43 -1.61 6.73
CA THR A 98 7.24 -2.79 7.07
C THR A 98 7.42 -2.94 8.59
N PRO A 99 7.09 -4.11 9.18
CA PRO A 99 7.44 -4.46 10.55
C PRO A 99 8.95 -4.36 10.85
N ARG A 100 9.28 -4.10 12.11
CA ARG A 100 10.67 -3.93 12.59
C ARG A 100 11.49 -5.24 12.61
N ARG A 101 10.88 -6.40 12.36
CA ARG A 101 11.52 -7.73 12.47
C ARG A 101 11.47 -8.55 11.17
N ASP A 102 11.16 -7.91 10.06
CA ASP A 102 11.11 -8.59 8.77
C ASP A 102 12.52 -8.84 8.23
N THR A 103 12.64 -9.85 7.37
CA THR A 103 13.90 -10.14 6.68
C THR A 103 14.09 -9.21 5.49
N SER A 104 15.33 -9.08 4.98
CA SER A 104 15.55 -8.31 3.75
C SER A 104 14.77 -8.87 2.56
N ILE A 105 14.54 -10.19 2.53
CA ILE A 105 13.79 -10.87 1.48
C ILE A 105 12.32 -10.45 1.52
N ASP A 106 11.71 -10.45 2.70
CA ASP A 106 10.31 -10.06 2.89
C ASP A 106 10.09 -8.60 2.48
N PHE A 107 11.01 -7.71 2.88
CA PHE A 107 10.98 -6.32 2.44
C PHE A 107 11.12 -6.17 0.93
N ILE A 108 12.05 -6.90 0.28
CA ILE A 108 12.22 -6.83 -1.18
C ILE A 108 10.91 -7.25 -1.89
N ASN A 109 10.28 -8.33 -1.44
CA ASN A 109 9.02 -8.81 -2.02
C ASN A 109 7.90 -7.80 -1.82
N HIS A 110 7.81 -7.23 -0.62
CA HIS A 110 6.83 -6.19 -0.30
C HIS A 110 7.06 -4.89 -1.09
N ALA A 111 8.32 -4.49 -1.29
CA ALA A 111 8.68 -3.37 -2.16
C ALA A 111 8.29 -3.62 -3.62
N LYS A 112 8.54 -4.82 -4.15
CA LYS A 112 8.10 -5.22 -5.50
C LYS A 112 6.57 -5.19 -5.65
N ALA A 113 5.85 -5.64 -4.63
CA ALA A 113 4.39 -5.54 -4.61
C ALA A 113 3.92 -4.09 -4.63
N SER A 114 4.52 -3.22 -3.81
CA SER A 114 4.25 -1.77 -3.78
C SER A 114 4.52 -1.11 -5.13
N ILE A 115 5.64 -1.44 -5.78
CA ILE A 115 5.98 -0.95 -7.12
C ILE A 115 4.92 -1.40 -8.14
N SER A 116 4.49 -2.66 -8.07
CA SER A 116 3.45 -3.20 -8.97
C SER A 116 2.11 -2.46 -8.82
N THR A 117 1.68 -2.21 -7.58
CA THR A 117 0.46 -1.43 -7.29
C THR A 117 0.59 0.01 -7.78
N TRP A 118 1.75 0.62 -7.59
CA TRP A 118 2.02 1.98 -8.07
C TRP A 118 1.98 2.06 -9.60
N LYS A 119 2.61 1.12 -10.31
CA LYS A 119 2.55 1.02 -11.79
C LYS A 119 1.10 0.91 -12.27
N ALA A 120 0.31 0.00 -11.67
CA ALA A 120 -1.11 -0.15 -12.00
C ALA A 120 -1.92 1.14 -11.75
N SER A 121 -1.62 1.89 -10.69
CA SER A 121 -2.27 3.18 -10.42
C SER A 121 -1.95 4.24 -11.47
N GLN A 122 -0.73 4.25 -12.02
CA GLN A 122 -0.34 5.16 -13.08
C GLN A 122 -1.04 4.85 -14.40
N ASP A 123 -1.17 3.56 -14.73
CA ASP A 123 -1.90 3.14 -15.93
C ASP A 123 -3.38 3.56 -15.86
N MET A 124 -3.98 3.54 -14.67
CA MET A 124 -5.34 4.05 -14.45
C MET A 124 -5.45 5.57 -14.62
N THR A 125 -4.47 6.35 -14.15
CA THR A 125 -4.47 7.82 -14.31
C THR A 125 -4.16 8.27 -15.75
N ASN A 126 -3.41 7.47 -16.50
CA ASN A 126 -3.04 7.77 -17.89
C ASN A 126 -4.08 7.26 -18.91
N ASN A 127 -5.11 6.53 -18.47
CA ASN A 127 -6.18 6.07 -19.34
C ASN A 127 -7.24 7.19 -19.52
N PRO A 128 -7.43 7.73 -20.74
CA PRO A 128 -8.37 8.83 -21.00
C PRO A 128 -9.83 8.49 -20.65
N GLN A 129 -10.18 7.20 -20.54
CA GLN A 129 -11.52 6.78 -20.13
C GLN A 129 -11.84 7.06 -18.65
N TYR A 130 -10.81 7.22 -17.79
CA TYR A 130 -10.97 7.52 -16.36
C TYR A 130 -10.62 8.96 -15.99
N GLN A 131 -10.00 9.74 -16.89
CA GLN A 131 -9.75 11.17 -16.68
C GLN A 131 -11.04 12.02 -16.66
N GLN A 132 -12.13 11.54 -17.25
CA GLN A 132 -13.42 12.25 -17.24
C GLN A 132 -14.08 12.35 -15.85
N TYR A 133 -13.58 11.63 -14.84
CA TYR A 133 -14.06 11.70 -13.45
C TYR A 133 -13.21 12.59 -12.53
N PHE A 134 -12.08 13.13 -13.03
CA PHE A 134 -11.11 13.92 -12.26
C PHE A 134 -10.79 15.25 -12.96
N GLU A 135 -11.78 15.91 -13.56
CA GLU A 135 -11.60 17.33 -13.83
C GLU A 135 -11.70 18.09 -12.51
N PRO A 136 -10.69 18.90 -12.13
CA PRO A 136 -10.90 19.93 -11.13
C PRO A 136 -11.73 21.01 -11.82
N GLU A 137 -13.05 20.93 -11.68
CA GLU A 137 -13.88 22.11 -11.87
C GLU A 137 -13.29 23.18 -10.96
N ASN A 138 -12.75 24.22 -11.59
CA ASN A 138 -12.15 25.39 -10.94
C ASN A 138 -13.27 26.27 -10.37
N GLU A 139 -14.21 25.65 -9.68
CA GLU A 139 -15.17 26.30 -8.83
C GLU A 139 -14.50 26.40 -7.46
N GLN A 140 -14.47 27.61 -6.92
CA GLN A 140 -14.21 27.82 -5.50
C GLN A 140 -15.35 27.17 -4.71
N GLU A 141 -15.35 25.83 -4.65
CA GLU A 141 -16.17 25.08 -3.74
C GLU A 141 -15.55 25.27 -2.36
N ASP A 142 -16.10 26.25 -1.64
CA ASP A 142 -16.04 26.32 -0.19
C ASP A 142 -16.49 24.95 0.35
N SER A 143 -15.52 24.06 0.54
CA SER A 143 -15.73 22.72 1.04
C SER A 143 -16.08 22.84 2.52
N PHE A 144 -17.36 23.04 2.82
CA PHE A 144 -17.88 22.95 4.17
C PHE A 144 -17.80 21.49 4.61
N TYR A 145 -16.68 21.14 5.25
CA TYR A 145 -16.55 19.92 6.03
C TYR A 145 -17.58 19.96 7.15
N SER A 146 -18.74 19.34 6.92
CA SER A 146 -19.61 18.96 8.03
C SER A 146 -18.89 17.83 8.76
N ASP A 147 -18.09 18.21 9.75
CA ASP A 147 -17.62 17.34 10.82
C ASP A 147 -18.86 16.63 11.36
N ARG A 148 -19.12 15.41 10.86
CA ARG A 148 -20.15 14.53 11.41
C ARG A 148 -19.61 14.04 12.75
N ARG A 149 -19.47 14.96 13.69
CA ARG A 149 -19.43 14.66 15.11
C ARG A 149 -20.72 13.90 15.35
N PHE A 150 -20.52 12.61 15.58
CA PHE A 150 -21.50 11.71 16.13
C PHE A 150 -22.04 12.35 17.41
N GLN A 151 -23.09 13.17 17.31
CA GLN A 151 -23.91 13.55 18.44
C GLN A 151 -24.76 12.33 18.77
N GLY A 152 -24.08 11.29 19.28
CA GLY A 152 -24.71 10.19 19.97
C GLY A 152 -25.46 10.79 21.14
N SER A 153 -26.78 10.85 21.00
CA SER A 153 -27.71 11.15 22.08
C SER A 153 -27.29 10.36 23.32
N PHE A 154 -26.83 11.09 24.34
CA PHE A 154 -26.58 10.53 25.66
C PHE A 154 -27.92 10.10 26.26
N ASN A 155 -28.20 8.80 26.25
CA ASN A 155 -29.09 8.22 27.24
C ASN A 155 -28.58 6.84 27.69
N TRP A 156 -27.84 6.89 28.80
CA TRP A 156 -27.73 5.90 29.87
C TRP A 156 -27.90 4.41 29.53
N GLY A 157 -26.76 3.71 29.42
CA GLY A 157 -26.69 2.26 29.50
C GLY A 157 -25.26 1.75 29.59
N ARG A 158 -24.77 1.50 30.79
CA ARG A 158 -23.45 0.90 31.08
C ARG A 158 -23.23 -0.39 30.26
N ARG A 159 -22.13 -0.44 29.50
CA ARG A 159 -21.19 -1.58 29.39
C ARG A 159 -20.02 -1.21 28.48
N GLY A 160 -18.79 -1.39 28.97
CA GLY A 160 -17.54 -1.05 28.30
C GLY A 160 -17.22 -1.90 27.06
N PRO A 161 -16.10 -1.63 26.39
CA PRO A 161 -15.83 -2.06 25.03
C PRO A 161 -15.35 -3.52 24.99
N GLN A 162 -16.17 -4.40 24.40
CA GLN A 162 -15.69 -5.67 23.90
C GLN A 162 -15.18 -5.49 22.48
N SER A 163 -13.85 -5.49 22.37
CA SER A 163 -13.15 -5.99 21.20
C SER A 163 -13.72 -7.36 20.81
N ASN A 164 -14.26 -7.52 19.59
CA ASN A 164 -13.93 -8.62 18.67
C ASN A 164 -14.82 -8.70 17.43
N HIS A 165 -14.16 -9.05 16.32
CA HIS A 165 -14.66 -9.76 15.13
C HIS A 165 -15.33 -8.87 14.05
N GLN A 166 -14.69 -8.74 12.89
CA GLN A 166 -14.87 -9.68 11.78
C GLN A 166 -16.36 -10.02 11.58
N ARG A 167 -17.05 -9.22 10.75
CA ARG A 167 -18.26 -9.66 10.06
C ARG A 167 -18.26 -9.16 8.62
N THR A 168 -17.64 -9.98 7.78
CA THR A 168 -18.23 -10.53 6.55
C THR A 168 -19.34 -9.71 5.87
N ASN A 169 -18.98 -9.22 4.68
CA ASN A 169 -19.85 -8.97 3.51
C ASN A 169 -21.16 -9.79 3.50
N LEU A 170 -22.24 -9.19 3.99
CA LEU A 170 -23.61 -9.70 3.82
C LEU A 170 -24.57 -8.65 3.24
N GLU A 171 -24.03 -7.51 2.79
CA GLU A 171 -24.84 -6.39 2.29
C GLU A 171 -24.98 -6.37 0.76
N SER A 172 -24.27 -7.24 0.03
CA SER A 172 -24.39 -7.37 -1.42
C SER A 172 -25.64 -8.14 -1.87
N GLN A 173 -26.26 -8.96 -1.02
CA GLN A 173 -27.48 -9.71 -1.38
C GLN A 173 -28.78 -8.90 -1.24
N ARG A 174 -28.82 -7.84 -0.43
CA ARG A 174 -30.04 -7.02 -0.26
C ARG A 174 -30.31 -6.05 -1.41
N ARG A 175 -29.34 -5.83 -2.30
CA ARG A 175 -29.49 -4.86 -3.41
C ARG A 175 -30.25 -5.40 -4.63
N ASN A 176 -30.55 -6.70 -4.69
CA ASN A 176 -31.18 -7.30 -5.88
C ASN A 176 -32.72 -7.35 -5.88
N TYR A 177 -33.39 -7.00 -4.77
CA TYR A 177 -34.86 -6.98 -4.71
C TYR A 177 -35.51 -5.68 -5.20
N ASN A 178 -34.70 -4.67 -5.55
CA ASN A 178 -35.16 -3.32 -5.89
C ASN A 178 -35.17 -3.02 -7.40
N ARG A 179 -34.92 -4.02 -8.26
CA ARG A 179 -34.96 -3.84 -9.72
C ARG A 179 -36.38 -3.78 -10.32
N THR A 180 -37.43 -3.98 -9.52
CA THR A 180 -38.85 -3.90 -9.92
C THR A 180 -39.52 -2.55 -9.57
N ARG A 181 -38.74 -1.51 -9.24
CA ARG A 181 -39.21 -0.21 -8.70
C ARG A 181 -39.89 0.73 -9.71
N ARG A 182 -40.87 0.25 -10.47
CA ARG A 182 -41.90 1.09 -11.12
C ARG A 182 -43.32 0.49 -11.08
N ALA A 183 -43.53 -0.58 -10.30
CA ALA A 183 -44.81 -1.26 -10.20
C ALA A 183 -45.59 -0.91 -8.91
N CYS A 184 -46.92 -0.77 -8.99
CA CYS A 184 -47.80 -0.55 -7.84
C CYS A 184 -47.67 -1.70 -6.81
N TYR A 185 -47.57 -1.40 -5.51
CA TYR A 185 -47.49 -2.46 -4.49
C TYR A 185 -48.79 -3.26 -4.32
N VAL A 186 -49.92 -2.76 -4.82
CA VAL A 186 -51.24 -3.41 -4.75
C VAL A 186 -51.46 -4.33 -5.95
N CYS A 187 -51.37 -3.82 -7.19
CA CYS A 187 -51.64 -4.59 -8.42
C CYS A 187 -50.39 -5.04 -9.21
N ARG A 188 -49.18 -4.58 -8.84
CA ARG A 188 -47.90 -4.87 -9.53
C ARG A 188 -47.79 -4.39 -10.99
N GLU A 189 -48.69 -3.52 -11.43
CA GLU A 189 -48.62 -2.89 -12.75
C GLU A 189 -47.71 -1.66 -12.76
N GLU A 190 -46.99 -1.47 -13.87
CA GLU A 190 -46.16 -0.29 -14.11
C GLU A 190 -47.06 0.95 -14.33
N ASN A 191 -46.66 2.12 -13.81
CA ASN A 191 -47.42 3.38 -13.87
C ASN A 191 -48.77 3.42 -13.12
N CYS A 192 -49.07 2.43 -12.27
CA CYS A 192 -50.19 2.50 -11.33
C CYS A 192 -49.73 2.98 -9.95
N TRP A 193 -50.52 3.86 -9.32
CA TRP A 193 -50.26 4.36 -7.96
C TRP A 193 -51.29 3.79 -6.99
N SER A 194 -50.86 3.47 -5.77
CA SER A 194 -51.72 2.88 -4.73
C SER A 194 -52.94 3.74 -4.34
N THR A 195 -52.93 5.02 -4.69
CA THR A 195 -54.05 5.95 -4.51
C THR A 195 -55.24 5.63 -5.43
N ARG A 196 -55.05 4.87 -6.51
CA ARG A 196 -56.14 4.41 -7.40
C ARG A 196 -56.91 3.20 -6.86
N HIS A 197 -56.43 2.59 -5.77
CA HIS A 197 -57.02 1.41 -5.14
C HIS A 197 -57.87 1.79 -3.94
N THR A 198 -58.89 0.97 -3.65
CA THR A 198 -59.71 1.12 -2.44
C THR A 198 -58.89 0.81 -1.18
N GLU A 199 -59.32 1.29 -0.02
CA GLU A 199 -58.60 1.07 1.23
C GLU A 199 -58.56 -0.43 1.61
N GLU A 200 -59.59 -1.20 1.25
CA GLU A 200 -59.65 -2.64 1.46
C GLU A 200 -58.54 -3.38 0.70
N GLU A 201 -58.33 -3.03 -0.58
CA GLU A 201 -57.28 -3.61 -1.42
C GLU A 201 -55.87 -3.28 -0.90
N ARG A 202 -55.67 -2.04 -0.40
CA ARG A 202 -54.41 -1.61 0.21
C ARG A 202 -54.10 -2.40 1.48
N GLN A 203 -55.10 -2.64 2.33
CA GLN A 203 -54.93 -3.41 3.56
C GLN A 203 -54.60 -4.87 3.28
N GLN A 204 -55.23 -5.48 2.28
CA GLN A 204 -54.95 -6.86 1.89
C GLN A 204 -53.53 -7.02 1.32
N ALA A 205 -53.07 -6.05 0.51
CA ALA A 205 -51.68 -6.03 0.02
C ALA A 205 -50.65 -5.89 1.17
N ARG A 206 -50.93 -5.04 2.17
CA ARG A 206 -50.07 -4.91 3.37
C ARG A 206 -50.00 -6.21 4.17
N LYS A 207 -51.11 -6.94 4.33
CA LYS A 207 -51.11 -8.25 4.99
C LYS A 207 -50.24 -9.26 4.25
N ARG A 208 -50.38 -9.39 2.93
CA ARG A 208 -49.54 -10.28 2.11
C ARG A 208 -48.05 -9.98 2.23
N LEU A 209 -47.67 -8.70 2.24
CA LEU A 209 -46.27 -8.30 2.42
C LEU A 209 -45.75 -8.62 3.82
N LYS A 210 -46.58 -8.45 4.85
CA LYS A 210 -46.24 -8.83 6.23
C LYS A 210 -46.03 -10.33 6.34
N ASP A 211 -46.90 -11.15 5.76
CA ASP A 211 -46.78 -12.61 5.78
C ASP A 211 -45.52 -13.13 5.09
N ILE A 212 -45.03 -12.43 4.05
CA ILE A 212 -43.75 -12.75 3.38
C ILE A 212 -42.54 -12.45 4.28
N PHE A 213 -42.64 -11.47 5.18
CA PHE A 213 -41.54 -11.09 6.09
C PHE A 213 -41.47 -11.94 7.37
N TYR A 214 -42.54 -12.64 7.73
CA TYR A 214 -42.61 -13.51 8.92
C TYR A 214 -42.60 -15.01 8.59
N ARG A 215 -42.31 -15.37 7.32
CA ARG A 215 -42.00 -16.73 6.88
C ARG A 215 -40.49 -16.90 6.74
#